data_AF-A0A2I1K7E5-F1
#
_entry.id   AF-A0A2I1K7E5-F1
#
_cell.length_a   1.000
_cell.length_b   1.000
_cell.length_c   1.000
_cell.angle_alpha   90.00
_cell.angle_beta   90.00
_cell.angle_gamma   90.00
#
_symmetry.space_group_name_H-M   'P 1'
#
loop_
_entity.id
_entity.type
_entity.pdbx_description
1 polymer ?
#
loop_
_entity_poly.entity_id
_entity_poly.type
_entity_poly.pdbx_seq_one_letter_code
_entity_poly.pdbx_strand_id
1 'polypeptide(L)'
;MPIFDPNAKFKVYKGDKLIYTNAPSGSFGDALAWFMKNDDGMPESEMDKVKGLKLEAVVASKTAMEAMINSELTMYVVATSKTVMNAVAASKTAMDAVAASKTAMFAVLASRTAMYVVTDSKIAMDAVAASKVAMYVVTNSKTAMDAVAASDTAMDAVAASKTAVDAVLASKTAMDAVLASKTAMDAMLASKTAMDAVAASKTAMDAVAASKTAMDAVAASKTAMETVAASKTAMDAVLNSKTAMDAVIDSDVAIASMVCGSAEVNAAFLRWSYGHHSFSRVYQTVSKSNLFTIIYSNFGDAVFSFNNDYNKKINKKPSNVICFAALSAYCIKDDKYPTLEGYASMTSNGVYMRGYSNKETVRLSKSDVNGIGINIWDIKGERQGRGNMGYVSVTVYQVKNP
;
A
#
# COMPACT_ATOMS: atom_id res chain seq x y z
N MET A 1 0.52 -0.91 -43.44
CA MET A 1 0.69 0.19 -42.47
C MET A 1 1.83 1.09 -42.93
N PRO A 2 1.74 2.41 -42.77
CA PRO A 2 2.86 3.30 -43.06
C PRO A 2 4.02 3.12 -42.09
N ILE A 3 5.21 2.88 -42.64
CA ILE A 3 6.48 2.77 -41.91
C ILE A 3 7.11 4.17 -41.87
N PHE A 4 7.33 4.70 -40.66
CA PHE A 4 7.96 6.00 -40.45
C PHE A 4 9.44 5.84 -40.08
N ASP A 5 10.33 6.55 -40.77
CA ASP A 5 11.76 6.66 -40.41
C ASP A 5 11.94 7.78 -39.39
N PRO A 6 12.37 7.49 -38.14
CA PRO A 6 12.51 8.48 -37.07
C PRO A 6 13.65 9.49 -37.28
N ASN A 7 14.55 9.26 -38.24
CA ASN A 7 15.72 10.12 -38.50
C ASN A 7 15.68 10.80 -39.88
N ALA A 8 14.66 10.58 -40.71
CA ALA A 8 14.56 11.16 -42.05
C ALA A 8 13.31 12.03 -42.21
N LYS A 9 13.45 13.09 -43.01
CA LYS A 9 12.34 13.90 -43.55
C LYS A 9 11.15 13.00 -43.88
N PHE A 10 10.00 13.22 -43.23
CA PHE A 10 8.79 12.37 -43.23
C PHE A 10 8.59 11.62 -44.56
N LYS A 11 8.80 10.29 -44.53
CA LYS A 11 8.44 9.38 -45.62
C LYS A 11 7.31 8.49 -45.15
N VAL A 12 6.26 8.38 -45.96
CA VAL A 12 5.08 7.55 -45.64
C VAL A 12 4.98 6.45 -46.68
N TYR A 13 4.82 5.21 -46.21
CA TYR A 13 4.67 4.04 -47.05
C TYR A 13 3.25 3.45 -46.95
N LYS A 14 2.79 2.68 -47.93
CA LYS A 14 1.61 1.82 -47.81
C LYS A 14 2.02 0.43 -48.27
N GLY A 15 2.32 -0.44 -47.30
CA GLY A 15 3.10 -1.65 -47.58
C GLY A 15 4.54 -1.24 -47.93
N ASP A 16 5.09 -1.80 -48.99
CA ASP A 16 6.46 -1.49 -49.43
C ASP A 16 6.51 -0.24 -50.34
N LYS A 17 5.35 0.31 -50.69
CA LYS A 17 5.24 1.43 -51.63
C LYS A 17 5.33 2.76 -50.90
N LEU A 18 6.35 3.55 -51.23
CA LEU A 18 6.49 4.93 -50.81
C LEU A 18 5.37 5.77 -51.42
N ILE A 19 4.47 6.28 -50.60
CA ILE A 19 3.33 7.12 -51.03
C ILE A 19 3.56 8.61 -50.74
N TYR A 20 4.52 8.95 -49.89
CA TYR A 20 4.88 10.33 -49.62
C TYR A 20 6.39 10.49 -49.42
N THR A 21 7.01 11.37 -50.21
CA THR A 21 8.38 11.87 -49.99
C THR A 21 8.39 13.37 -50.10
N ASN A 22 9.09 14.03 -49.18
CA ASN A 22 9.37 15.47 -49.23
C ASN A 22 8.11 16.34 -49.22
N ALA A 23 7.65 16.71 -48.02
CA ALA A 23 6.98 18.00 -47.87
C ALA A 23 7.97 19.10 -48.27
N PRO A 24 7.65 20.00 -49.21
CA PRO A 24 8.47 21.16 -49.50
C PRO A 24 8.39 22.12 -48.31
N SER A 25 9.39 22.10 -47.42
CA SER A 25 9.66 23.14 -46.39
C SER A 25 8.53 23.55 -45.40
N GLY A 26 7.33 23.00 -45.47
CA GLY A 26 6.17 23.35 -44.63
C GLY A 26 5.88 22.29 -43.57
N SER A 27 5.55 22.76 -42.37
CA SER A 27 5.38 22.08 -41.08
C SER A 27 4.65 20.71 -40.99
N PHE A 28 4.82 20.01 -39.85
CA PHE A 28 4.04 18.81 -39.47
C PHE A 28 2.52 18.94 -39.71
N GLY A 29 1.96 20.15 -39.53
CA GLY A 29 0.56 20.45 -39.80
C GLY A 29 0.12 20.17 -41.24
N ASP A 30 0.99 20.32 -42.23
CA ASP A 30 0.66 20.05 -43.65
C ASP A 30 0.54 18.55 -43.96
N ALA A 31 1.47 17.75 -43.43
CA ALA A 31 1.42 16.29 -43.58
C ALA A 31 0.19 15.71 -42.87
N LEU A 32 -0.11 16.23 -41.67
CA LEU A 32 -1.25 15.84 -40.89
C LEU A 32 -2.59 16.23 -41.55
N ALA A 33 -2.70 17.45 -42.07
CA ALA A 33 -3.88 17.90 -42.81
C ALA A 33 -4.14 17.04 -44.06
N TRP A 34 -3.09 16.60 -44.75
CA TRP A 34 -3.22 15.65 -45.86
C TRP A 34 -3.77 14.29 -45.41
N PHE A 35 -3.30 13.74 -44.29
CA PHE A 35 -3.84 12.49 -43.75
C PHE A 35 -5.32 12.61 -43.39
N MET A 36 -5.69 13.68 -42.70
CA MET A 36 -7.09 13.96 -42.32
C MET A 36 -8.04 14.02 -43.52
N LYS A 37 -7.58 14.51 -44.68
CA LYS A 37 -8.38 14.61 -45.91
C LYS A 37 -8.70 13.24 -46.53
N ASN A 38 -7.78 12.29 -46.45
CA ASN A 38 -7.84 11.06 -47.25
C ASN A 38 -8.52 9.88 -46.54
N ASP A 39 -8.94 10.05 -45.29
CA ASP A 39 -9.38 8.93 -44.45
C ASP A 39 -10.89 8.92 -44.19
N ASP A 40 -11.51 10.09 -43.91
CA ASP A 40 -12.94 10.15 -43.51
C ASP A 40 -13.77 11.23 -44.22
N GLY A 41 -13.26 11.89 -45.27
CA GLY A 41 -13.99 12.98 -45.93
C GLY A 41 -14.24 14.19 -45.01
N MET A 42 -13.28 14.48 -44.13
CA MET A 42 -13.33 15.59 -43.18
C MET A 42 -13.50 16.94 -43.91
N PRO A 43 -14.38 17.83 -43.44
CA PRO A 43 -14.66 19.09 -44.12
C PRO A 43 -13.43 20.00 -44.17
N GLU A 44 -13.28 20.71 -45.29
CA GLU A 44 -12.13 21.58 -45.59
C GLU A 44 -11.87 22.64 -44.49
N SER A 45 -12.92 23.03 -43.76
CA SER A 45 -12.86 23.94 -42.61
C SER A 45 -12.02 23.43 -41.43
N GLU A 46 -11.92 22.12 -41.23
CA GLU A 46 -11.03 21.56 -40.20
C GLU A 46 -9.61 21.39 -40.74
N MET A 47 -9.47 21.14 -42.05
CA MET A 47 -8.19 21.00 -42.73
C MET A 47 -7.40 22.32 -42.72
N ASP A 48 -8.10 23.45 -42.91
CA ASP A 48 -7.51 24.79 -42.87
C ASP A 48 -6.99 25.19 -41.47
N LYS A 49 -7.49 24.58 -40.40
CA LYS A 49 -7.03 24.88 -39.02
C LYS A 49 -5.65 24.31 -38.70
N VAL A 50 -5.20 23.27 -39.42
CA VAL A 50 -3.95 22.55 -39.09
C VAL A 50 -2.87 22.76 -40.15
N LYS A 51 -3.26 23.11 -41.37
CA LYS A 51 -2.37 23.37 -42.50
C LYS A 51 -1.42 24.54 -42.20
N GLY A 52 -0.13 24.39 -42.52
CA GLY A 52 0.92 25.38 -42.31
C GLY A 52 1.40 25.59 -40.87
N LEU A 53 0.80 24.92 -39.88
CA LEU A 53 1.20 25.04 -38.46
C LEU A 53 2.41 24.19 -38.10
N LYS A 54 3.45 24.83 -37.55
CA LYS A 54 4.58 24.13 -36.88
C LYS A 54 4.07 23.20 -35.78
N LEU A 55 4.81 22.12 -35.53
CA LEU A 55 4.45 21.10 -34.54
C LEU A 55 4.14 21.71 -33.17
N GLU A 56 4.94 22.68 -32.74
CA GLU A 56 4.77 23.38 -31.46
C GLU A 56 3.45 24.18 -31.40
N ALA A 57 3.04 24.76 -32.53
CA ALA A 57 1.78 25.48 -32.64
C ALA A 57 0.57 24.54 -32.67
N VAL A 58 0.71 23.37 -33.32
CA VAL A 58 -0.34 22.33 -33.34
C VAL A 58 -0.59 21.81 -31.92
N VAL A 59 0.45 21.41 -31.19
CA VAL A 59 0.31 20.85 -29.83
C VAL A 59 -0.11 21.90 -28.78
N ALA A 60 0.05 23.19 -29.07
CA ALA A 60 -0.45 24.27 -28.22
C ALA A 60 -1.93 24.62 -28.50
N SER A 61 -2.47 24.21 -29.66
CA SER A 61 -3.83 24.56 -30.08
C SER A 61 -4.83 23.49 -29.64
N LYS A 62 -5.72 23.85 -28.71
CA LYS A 62 -6.81 22.99 -28.25
C LYS A 62 -7.67 22.49 -29.41
N THR A 63 -8.09 23.38 -30.30
CA THR A 63 -8.96 23.05 -31.44
C THR A 63 -8.26 22.13 -32.44
N ALA A 64 -6.97 22.36 -32.72
CA ALA A 64 -6.22 21.47 -33.61
C ALA A 64 -6.06 20.07 -33.00
N MET A 65 -5.74 20.00 -31.71
CA MET A 65 -5.64 18.72 -31.00
C MET A 65 -6.99 17.99 -30.97
N GLU A 66 -8.10 18.66 -30.68
CA GLU A 66 -9.45 18.07 -30.71
C GLU A 66 -9.80 17.49 -32.09
N ALA A 67 -9.45 18.19 -33.17
CA ALA A 67 -9.64 17.69 -34.53
C ALA A 67 -8.78 16.45 -34.83
N MET A 68 -7.53 16.42 -34.34
CA MET A 68 -6.61 15.28 -34.53
C MET A 68 -7.05 14.03 -33.78
N ILE A 69 -7.49 14.19 -32.55
CA ILE A 69 -7.62 13.12 -31.57
C ILE A 69 -8.83 12.21 -31.82
N ASN A 70 -9.77 12.67 -32.64
CA ASN A 70 -10.98 11.92 -32.99
C ASN A 70 -10.80 11.00 -34.21
N SER A 71 -9.68 11.08 -34.93
CA SER A 71 -9.36 10.18 -36.04
C SER A 71 -8.33 9.11 -35.62
N GLU A 72 -8.58 7.86 -36.00
CA GLU A 72 -7.71 6.73 -35.66
C GLU A 72 -6.37 6.79 -36.39
N LEU A 73 -6.35 7.12 -37.70
CA LEU A 73 -5.11 7.16 -38.46
C LEU A 73 -4.21 8.33 -38.08
N THR A 74 -4.78 9.51 -37.80
CA THR A 74 -4.00 10.65 -37.32
C THR A 74 -3.31 10.31 -36.00
N MET A 75 -4.04 9.69 -35.07
CA MET A 75 -3.48 9.29 -33.78
C MET A 75 -2.48 8.13 -33.90
N TYR A 76 -2.66 7.23 -34.85
CA TYR A 76 -1.64 6.22 -35.17
C TYR A 76 -0.31 6.87 -35.63
N VAL A 77 -0.37 7.86 -36.52
CA VAL A 77 0.81 8.60 -36.99
C VAL A 77 1.49 9.35 -35.84
N VAL A 78 0.69 10.00 -34.98
CA VAL A 78 1.19 10.71 -33.78
C VAL A 78 1.87 9.73 -32.82
N ALA A 79 1.20 8.64 -32.47
CA ALA A 79 1.68 7.68 -31.47
C ALA A 79 2.90 6.88 -31.93
N THR A 80 3.10 6.69 -33.24
CA THR A 80 4.27 5.98 -33.78
C THR A 80 5.50 6.87 -33.94
N SER A 81 5.34 8.20 -33.89
CA SER A 81 6.44 9.16 -34.01
C SER A 81 6.94 9.63 -32.64
N LYS A 82 8.14 9.21 -32.24
CA LYS A 82 8.76 9.63 -30.97
C LYS A 82 8.86 11.15 -30.84
N THR A 83 9.25 11.84 -31.90
CA THR A 83 9.43 13.31 -31.91
C THR A 83 8.11 14.04 -31.68
N VAL A 84 7.05 13.63 -32.37
CA VAL A 84 5.71 14.23 -32.21
C VAL A 84 5.18 13.92 -30.82
N MET A 85 5.32 12.68 -30.37
CA MET A 85 4.81 12.26 -29.07
C MET A 85 5.54 12.94 -27.92
N ASN A 86 6.84 13.23 -28.05
CA ASN A 86 7.59 14.06 -27.09
C ASN A 86 7.01 15.48 -27.01
N ALA A 87 6.71 16.10 -28.15
CA ALA A 87 6.11 17.44 -28.18
C ALA A 87 4.70 17.44 -27.58
N VAL A 88 3.88 16.43 -27.89
CA VAL A 88 2.55 16.25 -27.30
C VAL A 88 2.67 16.04 -25.79
N ALA A 89 3.54 15.12 -25.33
CA ALA A 89 3.73 14.80 -23.92
C ALA A 89 4.31 15.97 -23.08
N ALA A 90 4.99 16.91 -23.72
CA ALA A 90 5.46 18.15 -23.09
C ALA A 90 4.36 19.25 -23.04
N SER A 91 3.28 19.11 -23.83
CA SER A 91 2.16 20.06 -23.85
C SER A 91 1.02 19.57 -22.97
N LYS A 92 0.74 20.33 -21.91
CA LYS A 92 -0.41 20.06 -21.03
C LYS A 92 -1.73 20.08 -21.81
N THR A 93 -1.91 21.06 -22.70
CA THR A 93 -3.11 21.18 -23.51
C THR A 93 -3.30 19.98 -24.44
N ALA A 94 -2.24 19.52 -25.09
CA ALA A 94 -2.31 18.36 -25.97
C ALA A 94 -2.61 17.09 -25.19
N MET A 95 -1.91 16.85 -24.07
CA MET A 95 -2.16 15.68 -23.25
C MET A 95 -3.52 15.68 -22.56
N ASP A 96 -4.07 16.84 -22.20
CA ASP A 96 -5.44 16.94 -21.71
C ASP A 96 -6.45 16.51 -22.77
N ALA A 97 -6.26 16.95 -24.00
CA ALA A 97 -7.10 16.52 -25.12
C ALA A 97 -6.92 15.01 -25.39
N VAL A 98 -5.68 14.50 -25.42
CA VAL A 98 -5.39 13.07 -25.64
C VAL A 98 -6.06 12.24 -24.55
N ALA A 99 -5.88 12.63 -23.29
CA ALA A 99 -6.43 11.92 -22.13
C ALA A 99 -7.97 11.98 -22.07
N ALA A 100 -8.60 13.00 -22.65
CA ALA A 100 -10.05 13.08 -22.76
C ALA A 100 -10.65 12.17 -23.84
N SER A 101 -9.84 11.66 -24.77
CA SER A 101 -10.29 10.81 -25.87
C SER A 101 -9.88 9.36 -25.71
N LYS A 102 -10.89 8.49 -25.78
CA LYS A 102 -10.69 7.04 -25.75
C LYS A 102 -9.88 6.56 -26.96
N THR A 103 -10.16 7.10 -28.15
CA THR A 103 -9.49 6.75 -29.41
C THR A 103 -8.01 7.08 -29.36
N ALA A 104 -7.65 8.30 -28.94
CA ALA A 104 -6.25 8.69 -28.81
C ALA A 104 -5.50 7.86 -27.77
N MET A 105 -6.13 7.58 -26.61
CA MET A 105 -5.51 6.72 -25.60
C MET A 105 -5.29 5.30 -26.10
N PHE A 106 -6.22 4.71 -26.86
CA PHE A 106 -5.98 3.40 -27.49
C PHE A 106 -4.80 3.42 -28.45
N ALA A 107 -4.66 4.46 -29.27
CA ALA A 107 -3.52 4.60 -30.17
C ALA A 107 -2.19 4.75 -29.42
N VAL A 108 -2.17 5.53 -28.33
CA VAL A 108 -1.01 5.66 -27.43
C VAL A 108 -0.64 4.29 -26.84
N LEU A 109 -1.61 3.55 -26.30
CA LEU A 109 -1.37 2.25 -25.67
C LEU A 109 -0.92 1.17 -26.65
N ALA A 110 -1.35 1.25 -27.91
CA ALA A 110 -0.91 0.34 -28.97
C ALA A 110 0.54 0.60 -29.39
N SER A 111 1.10 1.77 -29.10
CA SER A 111 2.48 2.14 -29.44
C SER A 111 3.38 2.07 -28.20
N ARG A 112 4.33 1.14 -28.20
CA ARG A 112 5.37 1.06 -27.15
C ARG A 112 6.17 2.36 -27.03
N THR A 113 6.43 3.03 -28.16
CA THR A 113 7.14 4.31 -28.20
C THR A 113 6.33 5.40 -27.50
N ALA A 114 5.03 5.51 -27.80
CA ALA A 114 4.18 6.51 -27.16
C ALA A 114 4.01 6.23 -25.67
N MET A 115 3.78 4.97 -25.29
CA MET A 115 3.69 4.58 -23.88
C MET A 115 4.94 4.97 -23.12
N TYR A 116 6.13 4.65 -23.64
CA TYR A 116 7.39 5.03 -22.99
C TYR A 116 7.49 6.55 -22.78
N VAL A 117 7.21 7.33 -23.82
CA VAL A 117 7.24 8.81 -23.75
C VAL A 117 6.22 9.35 -22.74
N VAL A 118 5.01 8.80 -22.73
CA VAL A 118 3.96 9.23 -21.79
C VAL A 118 4.34 8.87 -20.36
N THR A 119 4.76 7.63 -20.08
CA THR A 119 5.11 7.18 -18.71
C THR A 119 6.35 7.85 -18.13
N ASP A 120 7.22 8.40 -18.98
CA ASP A 120 8.42 9.14 -18.56
C ASP A 120 8.15 10.65 -18.39
N SER A 121 7.02 11.15 -18.92
CA SER A 121 6.62 12.55 -18.81
C SER A 121 5.67 12.78 -17.64
N LYS A 122 6.11 13.60 -16.68
CA LYS A 122 5.24 14.06 -15.58
C LYS A 122 4.00 14.79 -16.09
N ILE A 123 4.14 15.67 -17.09
CA ILE A 123 3.01 16.44 -17.63
C ILE A 123 1.97 15.50 -18.25
N ALA A 124 2.43 14.50 -19.00
CA ALA A 124 1.56 13.54 -19.64
C ALA A 124 0.85 12.64 -18.61
N MET A 125 1.59 12.11 -17.63
CA MET A 125 1.00 11.26 -16.59
C MET A 125 0.08 12.02 -15.65
N ASP A 126 0.35 13.30 -15.34
CA ASP A 126 -0.58 14.14 -14.58
C ASP A 126 -1.92 14.31 -15.33
N ALA A 127 -1.88 14.52 -16.66
CA ALA A 127 -3.09 14.61 -17.49
C ALA A 127 -3.84 13.25 -17.58
N VAL A 128 -3.11 12.15 -17.78
CA VAL A 128 -3.68 10.79 -17.80
C VAL A 128 -4.34 10.47 -16.45
N ALA A 129 -3.63 10.69 -15.33
CA ALA A 129 -4.11 10.41 -13.99
C ALA A 129 -5.31 11.26 -13.57
N ALA A 130 -5.44 12.48 -14.11
CA ALA A 130 -6.61 13.33 -13.87
C ALA A 130 -7.85 12.91 -14.69
N SER A 131 -7.67 12.18 -15.80
CA SER A 131 -8.76 11.80 -16.70
C SER A 131 -9.36 10.43 -16.37
N LYS A 132 -10.66 10.41 -16.10
CA LYS A 132 -11.43 9.17 -15.97
C LYS A 132 -11.41 8.33 -17.25
N VAL A 133 -11.43 8.99 -18.42
CA VAL A 133 -11.42 8.30 -19.72
C VAL A 133 -10.08 7.61 -19.93
N ALA A 134 -8.97 8.33 -19.73
CA ALA A 134 -7.63 7.76 -19.89
C ALA A 134 -7.38 6.63 -18.89
N MET A 135 -7.69 6.85 -17.61
CA MET A 135 -7.50 5.83 -16.58
C MET A 135 -8.36 4.60 -16.83
N TYR A 136 -9.60 4.73 -17.33
CA TYR A 136 -10.39 3.58 -17.74
C TYR A 136 -9.69 2.73 -18.81
N VAL A 137 -9.10 3.36 -19.83
CA VAL A 137 -8.38 2.63 -20.88
C VAL A 137 -7.09 1.99 -20.33
N VAL A 138 -6.31 2.74 -19.55
CA VAL A 138 -5.04 2.29 -18.98
C VAL A 138 -5.22 1.12 -18.02
N THR A 139 -6.16 1.21 -17.06
CA THR A 139 -6.34 0.17 -16.03
C THR A 139 -6.95 -1.12 -16.57
N ASN A 140 -7.55 -1.09 -17.76
CA ASN A 140 -8.05 -2.28 -18.47
C ASN A 140 -7.02 -2.90 -19.43
N SER A 141 -5.82 -2.31 -19.55
CA SER A 141 -4.74 -2.84 -20.38
C SER A 141 -3.59 -3.34 -19.51
N LYS A 142 -3.38 -4.68 -19.51
CA LYS A 142 -2.26 -5.32 -18.80
C LYS A 142 -0.92 -4.69 -19.19
N THR A 143 -0.65 -4.56 -20.48
CA THR A 143 0.61 -4.00 -20.99
C THR A 143 0.80 -2.54 -20.58
N ALA A 144 -0.27 -1.74 -20.61
CA ALA A 144 -0.18 -0.33 -20.25
C ALA A 144 0.09 -0.18 -18.75
N MET A 145 -0.64 -0.94 -17.93
CA MET A 145 -0.51 -0.86 -16.49
C MET A 145 0.80 -1.47 -15.98
N ASP A 146 1.35 -2.48 -16.65
CA ASP A 146 2.70 -2.98 -16.37
C ASP A 146 3.76 -1.90 -16.65
N ALA A 147 3.61 -1.13 -17.74
CA ALA A 147 4.51 -0.02 -18.06
C ALA A 147 4.38 1.13 -17.06
N VAL A 148 3.16 1.48 -16.65
CA VAL A 148 2.90 2.49 -15.61
C VAL A 148 3.49 2.03 -14.28
N ALA A 149 3.23 0.79 -13.85
CA ALA A 149 3.70 0.25 -12.58
C ALA A 149 5.22 0.13 -12.48
N ALA A 150 5.93 0.10 -13.62
CA ALA A 150 7.39 0.07 -13.68
C ALA A 150 8.03 1.47 -13.70
N SER A 151 7.26 2.55 -13.83
CA SER A 151 7.75 3.93 -13.89
C SER A 151 7.44 4.67 -12.59
N ASP A 152 8.48 5.20 -11.94
CA ASP A 152 8.35 6.06 -10.76
C ASP A 152 7.51 7.30 -11.09
N THR A 153 7.83 8.01 -12.18
CA THR A 153 7.11 9.21 -12.66
C THR A 153 5.62 8.93 -12.87
N ALA A 154 5.29 7.79 -13.46
CA ALA A 154 3.91 7.43 -13.74
C ALA A 154 3.15 7.06 -12.47
N MET A 155 3.75 6.27 -11.59
CA MET A 155 3.12 5.86 -10.34
C MET A 155 3.00 7.01 -9.34
N ASP A 156 3.91 7.98 -9.32
CA ASP A 156 3.78 9.19 -8.51
C ASP A 156 2.55 10.01 -8.92
N ALA A 157 2.33 10.19 -10.23
CA ALA A 157 1.15 10.88 -10.74
C ALA A 157 -0.15 10.12 -10.42
N VAL A 158 -0.14 8.79 -10.56
CA VAL A 158 -1.27 7.92 -10.18
C VAL A 158 -1.55 8.05 -8.68
N ALA A 159 -0.52 7.97 -7.84
CA ALA A 159 -0.62 8.03 -6.38
C ALA A 159 -1.16 9.36 -5.87
N ALA A 160 -0.83 10.46 -6.53
CA ALA A 160 -1.29 11.79 -6.17
C ALA A 160 -2.76 12.05 -6.61
N SER A 161 -3.26 11.33 -7.62
CA SER A 161 -4.60 11.55 -8.17
C SER A 161 -5.65 10.60 -7.57
N LYS A 162 -6.63 11.16 -6.86
CA LYS A 162 -7.80 10.40 -6.38
C LYS A 162 -8.53 9.67 -7.51
N THR A 163 -8.63 10.29 -8.68
CA THR A 163 -9.28 9.69 -9.86
C THR A 163 -8.53 8.46 -10.35
N ALA A 164 -7.20 8.54 -10.40
CA ALA A 164 -6.38 7.42 -10.85
C ALA A 164 -6.36 6.28 -9.83
N VAL A 165 -6.20 6.60 -8.54
CA VAL A 165 -6.26 5.60 -7.47
C VAL A 165 -7.60 4.86 -7.50
N ASP A 166 -8.73 5.58 -7.58
CA ASP A 166 -10.05 4.94 -7.64
C ASP A 166 -10.18 4.00 -8.84
N ALA A 167 -9.67 4.40 -10.01
CA ALA A 167 -9.68 3.56 -11.21
C ALA A 167 -8.78 2.32 -11.08
N VAL A 168 -7.63 2.44 -10.41
CA VAL A 168 -6.73 1.30 -10.11
C VAL A 168 -7.41 0.33 -9.16
N LEU A 169 -7.97 0.82 -8.05
CA LEU A 169 -8.64 -0.02 -7.04
C LEU A 169 -9.87 -0.75 -7.58
N ALA A 170 -10.55 -0.18 -8.58
CA ALA A 170 -11.69 -0.79 -9.25
C ALA A 170 -11.31 -1.86 -10.28
N SER A 171 -10.05 -1.90 -10.74
CA SER A 171 -9.58 -2.84 -11.76
C SER A 171 -8.68 -3.93 -11.16
N LYS A 172 -9.10 -5.19 -11.33
CA LYS A 172 -8.28 -6.34 -10.93
C LYS A 172 -6.94 -6.37 -11.66
N THR A 173 -6.94 -6.09 -12.97
CA THR A 173 -5.74 -6.03 -13.80
C THR A 173 -4.75 -5.00 -13.27
N ALA A 174 -5.25 -3.83 -12.84
CA ALA A 174 -4.38 -2.78 -12.35
C ALA A 174 -3.86 -3.05 -10.93
N MET A 175 -4.72 -3.54 -10.04
CA MET A 175 -4.28 -4.00 -8.73
C MET A 175 -3.19 -5.07 -8.84
N ASP A 176 -3.33 -6.03 -9.75
CA ASP A 176 -2.32 -7.08 -9.93
C ASP A 176 -0.96 -6.53 -10.37
N ALA A 177 -0.95 -5.56 -11.29
CA ALA A 177 0.28 -4.90 -11.74
C ALA A 177 0.94 -4.10 -10.60
N VAL A 178 0.14 -3.37 -9.80
CA VAL A 178 0.64 -2.60 -8.66
C VAL A 178 1.21 -3.51 -7.57
N LEU A 179 0.46 -4.54 -7.16
CA LEU A 179 0.88 -5.46 -6.09
C LEU A 179 2.12 -6.29 -6.43
N ALA A 180 2.39 -6.50 -7.73
CA ALA A 180 3.57 -7.20 -8.21
C ALA A 180 4.80 -6.30 -8.37
N SER A 181 4.62 -4.98 -8.41
CA SER A 181 5.69 -4.01 -8.64
C SER A 181 6.12 -3.32 -7.35
N LYS A 182 7.41 -3.43 -7.02
CA LYS A 182 8.00 -2.69 -5.90
C LYS A 182 7.90 -1.17 -6.11
N THR A 183 8.22 -0.69 -7.31
CA THR A 183 8.10 0.74 -7.68
C THR A 183 6.69 1.27 -7.44
N ALA A 184 5.68 0.53 -7.91
CA ALA A 184 4.29 0.95 -7.74
C ALA A 184 3.87 0.95 -6.26
N MET A 185 4.23 -0.10 -5.50
CA MET A 185 3.94 -0.15 -4.08
C MET A 185 4.63 0.98 -3.32
N ASP A 186 5.90 1.27 -3.58
CA ASP A 186 6.63 2.34 -2.91
C ASP A 186 5.93 3.71 -3.12
N ALA A 187 5.49 4.00 -4.35
CA ALA A 187 4.72 5.22 -4.66
C ALA A 187 3.34 5.26 -3.97
N MET A 188 2.60 4.14 -3.96
CA MET A 188 1.30 4.03 -3.26
C MET A 188 1.46 4.26 -1.76
N LEU A 189 2.48 3.66 -1.14
CA LEU A 189 2.70 3.72 0.31
C LEU A 189 3.21 5.10 0.77
N ALA A 190 3.89 5.85 -0.10
CA ALA A 190 4.32 7.21 0.18
C ALA A 190 3.16 8.23 0.07
N SER A 191 2.12 7.94 -0.69
CA SER A 191 0.98 8.84 -0.88
C SER A 191 -0.12 8.61 0.17
N LYS A 192 -0.42 9.65 0.96
CA LYS A 192 -1.56 9.64 1.89
C LYS A 192 -2.89 9.45 1.17
N THR A 193 -3.07 10.11 0.01
CA THR A 193 -4.28 9.98 -0.82
C THR A 193 -4.51 8.53 -1.26
N ALA A 194 -3.43 7.86 -1.71
CA ALA A 194 -3.52 6.47 -2.15
C ALA A 194 -3.80 5.53 -0.97
N MET A 195 -3.04 5.67 0.12
CA MET A 195 -3.23 4.81 1.29
C MET A 195 -4.59 4.97 1.96
N ASP A 196 -5.15 6.17 1.99
CA ASP A 196 -6.50 6.39 2.51
C ASP A 196 -7.56 5.67 1.68
N ALA A 197 -7.45 5.74 0.36
CA ALA A 197 -8.37 5.05 -0.54
C ALA A 197 -8.21 3.52 -0.46
N VAL A 198 -6.97 3.02 -0.41
CA VAL A 198 -6.68 1.59 -0.23
C VAL A 198 -7.26 1.10 1.09
N ALA A 199 -6.96 1.77 2.21
CA ALA A 199 -7.38 1.37 3.54
C ALA A 199 -8.91 1.45 3.75
N ALA A 200 -9.61 2.29 3.00
CA ALA A 200 -11.07 2.37 3.00
C ALA A 200 -11.72 1.26 2.16
N SER A 201 -11.01 0.68 1.19
CA SER A 201 -11.52 -0.34 0.28
C SER A 201 -11.26 -1.76 0.80
N LYS A 202 -12.32 -2.47 1.17
CA LYS A 202 -12.23 -3.87 1.62
C LYS A 202 -11.59 -4.77 0.57
N THR A 203 -12.01 -4.64 -0.70
CA THR A 203 -11.46 -5.43 -1.81
C THR A 203 -9.98 -5.14 -2.04
N ALA A 204 -9.56 -3.88 -1.95
CA ALA A 204 -8.14 -3.52 -2.10
C ALA A 204 -7.31 -4.10 -0.96
N MET A 205 -7.76 -3.91 0.28
CA MET A 205 -7.05 -4.44 1.46
C MET A 205 -7.01 -5.97 1.49
N ASP A 206 -8.05 -6.66 1.02
CA ASP A 206 -8.01 -8.12 0.89
C ASP A 206 -6.95 -8.57 -0.12
N ALA A 207 -6.86 -7.88 -1.27
CA ALA A 207 -5.85 -8.17 -2.28
C ALA A 207 -4.42 -7.88 -1.77
N VAL A 208 -4.23 -6.75 -1.08
CA VAL A 208 -2.96 -6.41 -0.42
C VAL A 208 -2.62 -7.47 0.61
N ALA A 209 -3.54 -7.80 1.52
CA ALA A 209 -3.32 -8.76 2.60
C ALA A 209 -3.04 -10.19 2.11
N ALA A 210 -3.50 -10.56 0.92
CA ALA A 210 -3.19 -11.85 0.28
C ALA A 210 -1.82 -11.87 -0.41
N SER A 211 -1.24 -10.71 -0.74
CA SER A 211 0.06 -10.59 -1.42
C SER A 211 1.20 -10.43 -0.41
N LYS A 212 2.11 -11.41 -0.37
CA LYS A 212 3.31 -11.36 0.48
C LYS A 212 4.17 -10.14 0.14
N THR A 213 4.44 -9.90 -1.15
CA THR A 213 5.25 -8.76 -1.62
C THR A 213 4.65 -7.43 -1.18
N ALA A 214 3.32 -7.28 -1.31
CA ALA A 214 2.65 -6.04 -0.94
C ALA A 214 2.65 -5.84 0.57
N MET A 215 2.35 -6.88 1.35
CA MET A 215 2.36 -6.78 2.81
C MET A 215 3.76 -6.59 3.39
N ASP A 216 4.81 -7.12 2.75
CA ASP A 216 6.20 -6.84 3.16
C ASP A 216 6.53 -5.35 2.98
N ALA A 217 6.12 -4.76 1.85
CA ALA A 217 6.29 -3.34 1.60
C ALA A 217 5.47 -2.48 2.59
N VAL A 218 4.20 -2.85 2.82
CA VAL A 218 3.34 -2.18 3.80
C VAL A 218 3.94 -2.26 5.20
N ALA A 219 4.35 -3.45 5.66
CA ALA A 219 4.91 -3.67 6.98
C ALA A 219 6.24 -2.92 7.21
N ALA A 220 7.01 -2.67 6.14
CA ALA A 220 8.22 -1.85 6.21
C ALA A 220 7.94 -0.33 6.24
N SER A 221 6.75 0.11 5.80
CA SER A 221 6.38 1.52 5.74
C SER A 221 5.61 1.97 6.97
N LYS A 222 6.22 2.89 7.74
CA LYS A 222 5.57 3.50 8.91
C LYS A 222 4.26 4.21 8.55
N THR A 223 4.28 5.06 7.52
CA THR A 223 3.09 5.80 7.05
C THR A 223 1.95 4.86 6.65
N ALA A 224 2.29 3.76 5.97
CA ALA A 224 1.29 2.79 5.54
C ALA A 224 0.69 2.05 6.74
N MET A 225 1.54 1.58 7.68
CA MET A 225 1.07 0.89 8.88
C MET A 225 0.27 1.78 9.81
N GLU A 226 0.60 3.06 9.94
CA GLU A 226 -0.23 4.04 10.68
C GLU A 226 -1.61 4.19 10.04
N THR A 227 -1.68 4.30 8.71
CA THR A 227 -2.96 4.39 7.99
C THR A 227 -3.78 3.09 8.11
N VAL A 228 -3.13 1.93 8.01
CA VAL A 228 -3.76 0.62 8.23
C VAL A 228 -4.28 0.51 9.66
N ALA A 229 -3.46 0.83 10.67
CA ALA A 229 -3.84 0.80 12.08
C ALA A 229 -5.00 1.74 12.43
N ALA A 230 -5.16 2.84 11.70
CA ALA A 230 -6.28 3.77 11.88
C ALA A 230 -7.59 3.30 11.19
N SER A 231 -7.52 2.34 10.26
CA SER A 231 -8.67 1.87 9.51
C SER A 231 -9.17 0.51 10.01
N LYS A 232 -10.42 0.48 10.49
CA LYS A 232 -11.09 -0.77 10.85
C LYS A 232 -11.15 -1.76 9.68
N THR A 233 -11.47 -1.27 8.48
CA THR A 233 -11.56 -2.10 7.26
C THR A 233 -10.23 -2.75 6.93
N ALA A 234 -9.13 -1.99 7.01
CA ALA A 234 -7.79 -2.49 6.74
C ALA A 234 -7.34 -3.49 7.80
N MET A 235 -7.57 -3.16 9.08
CA MET A 235 -7.23 -4.06 10.19
C MET A 235 -8.00 -5.37 10.15
N ASP A 236 -9.29 -5.34 9.80
CA ASP A 236 -10.09 -6.56 9.66
C ASP A 236 -9.54 -7.45 8.52
N ALA A 237 -9.03 -6.87 7.43
CA ALA A 237 -8.37 -7.65 6.36
C ALA A 237 -7.02 -8.23 6.81
N VAL A 238 -6.18 -7.43 7.49
CA VAL A 238 -4.86 -7.85 7.97
C VAL A 238 -4.96 -8.98 9.00
N LEU A 239 -5.79 -8.81 10.05
CA LEU A 239 -5.92 -9.80 11.13
C LEU A 239 -6.49 -11.16 10.66
N ASN A 240 -7.27 -11.16 9.59
CA ASN A 240 -7.85 -12.37 9.01
C ASN A 240 -6.95 -13.02 7.94
N SER A 241 -5.80 -12.42 7.59
CA SER A 241 -4.85 -12.97 6.64
C SER A 241 -3.59 -13.46 7.35
N LYS A 242 -3.30 -14.76 7.22
CA LYS A 242 -2.03 -15.32 7.69
C LYS A 242 -0.84 -14.66 7.00
N THR A 243 -0.91 -14.46 5.69
CA THR A 243 0.17 -13.81 4.91
C THR A 243 0.48 -12.41 5.41
N ALA A 244 -0.55 -11.61 5.69
CA ALA A 244 -0.38 -10.27 6.20
C ALA A 244 0.20 -10.27 7.61
N MET A 245 -0.33 -11.13 8.48
CA MET A 245 0.16 -11.22 9.86
C MET A 245 1.59 -11.75 9.96
N ASP A 246 1.99 -12.69 9.10
CA ASP A 246 3.38 -13.15 9.03
C ASP A 246 4.31 -11.96 8.69
N ALA A 247 3.95 -11.14 7.69
CA ALA A 247 4.72 -9.93 7.36
C ALA A 247 4.74 -8.88 8.50
N VAL A 248 3.63 -8.70 9.21
CA VAL A 248 3.54 -7.81 10.38
C VAL A 248 4.48 -8.28 11.50
N ILE A 249 4.52 -9.57 11.80
CA ILE A 249 5.37 -10.13 12.87
C ILE A 249 6.86 -10.08 12.52
N ASP A 250 7.20 -10.16 11.23
CA ASP A 250 8.59 -10.05 10.78
C ASP A 250 9.14 -8.61 10.85
N SER A 251 8.27 -7.60 10.92
CA SER A 251 8.64 -6.17 10.93
C SER A 251 8.50 -5.49 12.29
N ASP A 252 9.62 -4.94 12.81
CA ASP A 252 9.62 -4.10 14.02
C ASP A 252 8.74 -2.85 13.86
N VAL A 253 8.73 -2.26 12.65
CA VAL A 253 7.94 -1.06 12.32
C VAL A 253 6.44 -1.37 12.39
N ALA A 254 6.04 -2.52 11.85
CA ALA A 254 4.65 -2.94 11.86
C ALA A 254 4.19 -3.31 13.27
N ILE A 255 4.98 -4.08 14.03
CA ILE A 255 4.68 -4.40 15.43
C ILE A 255 4.50 -3.12 16.24
N ALA A 256 5.43 -2.18 16.13
CA ALA A 256 5.34 -0.90 16.85
C ALA A 256 4.05 -0.16 16.49
N SER A 257 3.69 -0.10 15.20
CA SER A 257 2.48 0.58 14.73
C SER A 257 1.19 -0.09 15.24
N MET A 258 1.13 -1.42 15.25
CA MET A 258 -0.03 -2.16 15.76
C MET A 258 -0.21 -1.99 17.28
N VAL A 259 0.90 -2.02 18.02
CA VAL A 259 0.91 -1.89 19.47
C VAL A 259 0.58 -0.46 19.92
N CYS A 260 1.03 0.54 19.17
CA CYS A 260 0.71 1.96 19.40
C CYS A 260 -0.62 2.40 18.78
N GLY A 261 -1.31 1.54 18.04
CA GLY A 261 -2.60 1.84 17.41
C GLY A 261 -3.74 2.05 18.42
N SER A 262 -4.97 2.15 17.93
CA SER A 262 -6.15 2.31 18.79
C SER A 262 -6.25 1.17 19.81
N ALA A 263 -6.98 1.40 20.91
CA ALA A 263 -7.18 0.38 21.94
C ALA A 263 -7.76 -0.92 21.37
N GLU A 264 -8.66 -0.82 20.40
CA GLU A 264 -9.27 -1.96 19.70
C GLU A 264 -8.24 -2.72 18.87
N VAL A 265 -7.42 -2.00 18.11
CA VAL A 265 -6.39 -2.55 17.21
C VAL A 265 -5.29 -3.25 17.99
N ASN A 266 -4.74 -2.56 18.99
CA ASN A 266 -3.75 -3.12 19.89
C ASN A 266 -4.30 -4.39 20.57
N ALA A 267 -5.51 -4.33 21.11
CA ALA A 267 -6.11 -5.49 21.77
C ALA A 267 -6.35 -6.67 20.82
N ALA A 268 -6.76 -6.42 19.58
CA ALA A 268 -6.95 -7.46 18.57
C ALA A 268 -5.60 -8.08 18.15
N PHE A 269 -4.59 -7.26 17.88
CA PHE A 269 -3.24 -7.70 17.54
C PHE A 269 -2.63 -8.57 18.64
N LEU A 270 -2.65 -8.10 19.90
CA LEU A 270 -2.07 -8.87 21.01
C LEU A 270 -2.82 -10.19 21.27
N ARG A 271 -4.14 -10.22 21.10
CA ARG A 271 -4.94 -11.46 21.16
C ARG A 271 -4.51 -12.44 20.05
N TRP A 272 -4.32 -11.94 18.83
CA TRP A 272 -3.84 -12.73 17.72
C TRP A 272 -2.44 -13.29 17.99
N SER A 273 -1.47 -12.43 18.38
CA SER A 273 -0.09 -12.86 18.62
C SER A 273 0.03 -13.92 19.70
N TYR A 274 -0.83 -13.86 20.72
CA TYR A 274 -0.95 -14.88 21.75
C TYR A 274 -1.41 -16.23 21.16
N GLY A 275 -2.52 -16.23 20.41
CA GLY A 275 -3.08 -17.45 19.82
C GLY A 275 -2.15 -18.13 18.81
N HIS A 276 -1.20 -17.39 18.24
CA HIS A 276 -0.29 -17.83 17.18
C HIS A 276 1.18 -17.91 17.63
N HIS A 277 1.46 -17.98 18.95
CA HIS A 277 2.81 -18.12 19.52
C HIS A 277 3.84 -17.07 19.07
N SER A 278 3.39 -15.94 18.52
CA SER A 278 4.24 -14.84 18.02
C SER A 278 4.49 -13.77 19.08
N PHE A 279 3.98 -14.00 20.30
CA PHE A 279 4.02 -13.04 21.39
C PHE A 279 5.43 -12.71 21.88
N SER A 280 6.35 -13.68 21.86
CA SER A 280 7.77 -13.44 22.22
C SER A 280 8.41 -12.40 21.30
N ARG A 281 8.13 -12.46 19.99
CA ARG A 281 8.62 -11.49 19.01
C ARG A 281 8.08 -10.08 19.27
N VAL A 282 6.79 -9.97 19.61
CA VAL A 282 6.17 -8.69 20.00
C VAL A 282 6.82 -8.13 21.26
N TYR A 283 6.99 -8.95 22.30
CA TYR A 283 7.66 -8.56 23.54
C TYR A 283 9.09 -8.07 23.31
N GLN A 284 9.88 -8.79 22.51
CA GLN A 284 11.24 -8.39 22.19
C GLN A 284 11.29 -7.04 21.47
N THR A 285 10.33 -6.77 20.60
CA THR A 285 10.24 -5.49 19.88
C THR A 285 9.91 -4.35 20.84
N VAL A 286 8.90 -4.54 21.69
CA VAL A 286 8.47 -3.50 22.65
C VAL A 286 9.55 -3.22 23.70
N SER A 287 10.20 -4.25 24.24
CA SER A 287 11.24 -4.10 25.27
C SER A 287 12.51 -3.39 24.77
N LYS A 288 12.84 -3.54 23.48
CA LYS A 288 14.01 -2.89 22.85
C LYS A 288 13.69 -1.52 22.25
N SER A 289 12.40 -1.20 22.08
CA SER A 289 11.98 0.02 21.40
C SER A 289 12.09 1.25 22.31
N ASN A 290 12.58 2.34 21.74
CA ASN A 290 12.61 3.64 22.41
C ASN A 290 11.24 4.31 22.50
N LEU A 291 10.21 3.76 21.84
CA LEU A 291 8.84 4.28 21.85
C LEU A 291 8.09 3.99 23.15
N PHE A 292 8.64 3.13 24.02
CA PHE A 292 7.97 2.73 25.25
C PHE A 292 8.81 3.07 26.48
N THR A 293 8.12 3.38 27.59
CA THR A 293 8.73 3.55 28.91
C THR A 293 8.17 2.51 29.86
N ILE A 294 9.04 1.88 30.65
CA ILE A 294 8.60 1.00 31.73
C ILE A 294 8.05 1.89 32.86
N ILE A 295 6.77 1.73 33.17
CA ILE A 295 6.11 2.43 34.28
C ILE A 295 5.91 1.54 35.51
N TYR A 296 6.05 0.23 35.32
CA TYR A 296 6.00 -0.76 36.39
C TYR A 296 6.73 -2.02 35.96
N SER A 297 7.55 -2.58 36.85
CA SER A 297 8.17 -3.89 36.69
C SER A 297 8.20 -4.57 38.05
N ASN A 298 7.66 -5.78 38.14
CA ASN A 298 7.74 -6.59 39.36
C ASN A 298 8.04 -8.05 39.00
N PHE A 299 8.85 -8.69 39.83
CA PHE A 299 9.24 -10.09 39.72
C PHE A 299 8.78 -10.78 41.02
N GLY A 300 7.80 -11.69 40.94
CA GLY A 300 7.25 -12.36 42.13
C GLY A 300 6.11 -13.34 41.86
N ASP A 301 5.74 -14.13 42.86
CA ASP A 301 4.94 -15.36 42.74
C ASP A 301 3.43 -15.19 42.46
N ALA A 302 2.93 -13.99 42.14
CA ALA A 302 1.48 -13.80 42.02
C ALA A 302 1.04 -12.77 40.96
N VAL A 303 0.40 -13.27 39.90
CA VAL A 303 -0.36 -12.52 38.88
C VAL A 303 -1.41 -11.58 39.50
N PHE A 304 -1.97 -11.92 40.66
CA PHE A 304 -3.05 -11.16 41.31
C PHE A 304 -2.58 -9.93 42.10
N SER A 305 -1.30 -9.85 42.50
CA SER A 305 -0.73 -8.64 43.11
C SER A 305 -0.76 -7.46 42.15
N PHE A 306 -0.66 -7.73 40.83
CA PHE A 306 -0.64 -6.73 39.78
C PHE A 306 -1.85 -5.81 39.83
N ASN A 307 -3.07 -6.34 39.82
CA ASN A 307 -4.26 -5.50 39.74
C ASN A 307 -4.50 -4.69 41.02
N ASN A 308 -3.98 -5.14 42.18
CA ASN A 308 -4.15 -4.41 43.44
C ASN A 308 -3.06 -3.36 43.64
N ASP A 309 -1.79 -3.66 43.32
CA ASP A 309 -0.68 -2.72 43.43
C ASP A 309 -0.62 -1.71 42.29
N TYR A 310 -0.92 -2.12 41.05
CA TYR A 310 -1.00 -1.21 39.90
C TYR A 310 -2.10 -0.16 40.10
N ASN A 311 -3.30 -0.59 40.51
CA ASN A 311 -4.41 0.33 40.77
C ASN A 311 -4.18 1.22 42.00
N LYS A 312 -3.34 0.81 42.96
CA LYS A 312 -2.95 1.63 44.13
C LYS A 312 -1.81 2.60 43.83
N LYS A 313 -0.80 2.20 43.04
CA LYS A 313 0.38 3.03 42.70
C LYS A 313 0.11 4.00 41.57
N ILE A 314 -0.71 3.63 40.60
CA ILE A 314 -1.04 4.47 39.46
C ILE A 314 -2.45 5.01 39.64
N ASN A 315 -2.56 6.17 40.29
CA ASN A 315 -3.79 6.83 40.73
C ASN A 315 -4.74 7.29 39.58
N LYS A 316 -4.43 6.93 38.32
CA LYS A 316 -5.20 7.17 37.09
C LYS A 316 -4.93 6.02 36.12
N LYS A 317 -5.96 5.36 35.57
CA LYS A 317 -5.78 4.38 34.48
C LYS A 317 -5.09 5.08 33.30
N PRO A 318 -3.81 4.82 32.99
CA PRO A 318 -3.18 5.47 31.86
C PRO A 318 -3.77 4.87 30.58
N SER A 319 -4.18 5.72 29.66
CA SER A 319 -4.47 5.31 28.29
C SER A 319 -3.16 4.82 27.63
N ASN A 320 -3.25 3.84 26.72
CA ASN A 320 -2.12 3.37 25.89
C ASN A 320 -0.99 2.67 26.65
N VAL A 321 -1.40 1.72 27.50
CA VAL A 321 -0.50 0.87 28.27
C VAL A 321 -0.54 -0.56 27.75
N ILE A 322 0.63 -1.19 27.62
CA ILE A 322 0.79 -2.59 27.30
C ILE A 322 1.40 -3.32 28.48
N CYS A 323 0.73 -4.37 28.93
CA CYS A 323 1.21 -5.24 30.00
C CYS A 323 1.71 -6.56 29.40
N PHE A 324 2.94 -6.94 29.73
CA PHE A 324 3.48 -8.26 29.47
C PHE A 324 3.63 -9.01 30.79
N ALA A 325 2.95 -10.15 30.91
CA ALA A 325 3.15 -11.07 32.02
C ALA A 325 3.81 -12.35 31.48
N ALA A 326 5.02 -12.66 31.96
CA ALA A 326 5.71 -13.91 31.65
C ALA A 326 5.57 -14.86 32.85
N LEU A 327 5.10 -16.07 32.60
CA LEU A 327 5.05 -17.16 33.57
C LEU A 327 6.18 -18.14 33.25
N SER A 328 7.11 -18.29 34.18
CA SER A 328 8.20 -19.25 34.13
C SER A 328 7.88 -20.39 35.10
N ALA A 329 7.29 -21.48 34.61
CA ALA A 329 7.05 -22.66 35.45
C ALA A 329 8.34 -23.50 35.54
N TYR A 330 9.03 -23.44 36.68
CA TYR A 330 10.08 -24.41 37.04
C TYR A 330 9.45 -25.51 37.89
N CYS A 331 9.16 -26.67 37.29
CA CYS A 331 8.88 -27.87 38.08
C CYS A 331 10.21 -28.43 38.59
N ILE A 332 10.59 -28.10 39.83
CA ILE A 332 11.64 -28.85 40.54
C ILE A 332 11.01 -30.14 41.08
N LYS A 333 10.75 -31.09 40.17
CA LYS A 333 10.59 -32.50 40.53
C LYS A 333 10.96 -33.34 39.33
N ASP A 334 12.20 -33.83 39.37
CA ASP A 334 12.81 -34.85 38.53
C ASP A 334 13.00 -34.48 37.05
N ASP A 335 14.13 -33.82 36.72
CA ASP A 335 14.95 -33.80 35.48
C ASP A 335 14.38 -34.29 34.11
N LYS A 336 13.07 -34.19 33.82
CA LYS A 336 12.50 -34.84 32.63
C LYS A 336 11.56 -34.04 31.73
N TYR A 337 11.34 -32.73 31.93
CA TYR A 337 10.49 -31.96 31.02
C TYR A 337 10.98 -30.52 30.77
N PRO A 338 10.85 -29.99 29.54
CA PRO A 338 11.39 -28.69 29.15
C PRO A 338 10.62 -27.52 29.79
N THR A 339 11.34 -26.41 29.98
CA THR A 339 10.83 -25.10 30.42
C THR A 339 9.62 -24.65 29.60
N LEU A 340 8.53 -24.31 30.30
CA LEU A 340 7.34 -23.67 29.72
C LEU A 340 7.42 -22.15 29.93
N GLU A 341 7.63 -21.39 28.85
CA GLU A 341 7.46 -19.94 28.82
C GLU A 341 6.05 -19.61 28.30
N GLY A 342 5.16 -19.18 29.19
CA GLY A 342 3.84 -18.66 28.83
C GLY A 342 3.84 -17.14 28.92
N TYR A 343 3.36 -16.44 27.90
CA TYR A 343 3.32 -14.98 27.91
C TYR A 343 1.91 -14.44 27.70
N ALA A 344 1.38 -13.63 28.61
CA ALA A 344 0.05 -13.03 28.53
C ALA A 344 0.11 -11.51 28.28
N SER A 345 -0.86 -10.99 27.52
CA SER A 345 -1.12 -9.56 27.37
C SER A 345 -2.38 -9.14 28.13
N MET A 346 -2.32 -7.96 28.74
CA MET A 346 -3.50 -7.23 29.20
C MET A 346 -3.67 -5.97 28.36
N THR A 347 -4.87 -5.79 27.80
CA THR A 347 -5.36 -4.45 27.46
C THR A 347 -6.32 -3.99 28.54
N SER A 348 -6.70 -2.71 28.52
CA SER A 348 -7.50 -2.01 29.56
C SER A 348 -8.82 -2.70 29.98
N ASN A 349 -9.23 -3.79 29.29
CA ASN A 349 -10.40 -4.62 29.59
C ASN A 349 -10.14 -6.14 29.70
N GLY A 350 -9.02 -6.56 30.30
CA GLY A 350 -8.91 -7.89 30.93
C GLY A 350 -7.79 -8.80 30.43
N VAL A 351 -7.48 -9.81 31.25
CA VAL A 351 -6.40 -10.79 31.09
C VAL A 351 -6.92 -12.01 30.33
N TYR A 352 -6.18 -12.49 29.32
CA TYR A 352 -6.36 -13.83 28.76
C TYR A 352 -5.09 -14.66 29.00
N MET A 353 -5.22 -15.80 29.69
CA MET A 353 -4.14 -16.78 29.88
C MET A 353 -4.61 -18.17 29.44
N ARG A 354 -3.81 -18.83 28.59
CA ARG A 354 -3.91 -20.25 28.23
C ARG A 354 -2.50 -20.86 28.18
N GLY A 355 -2.11 -21.60 29.21
CA GLY A 355 -0.95 -22.50 29.14
C GLY A 355 -1.36 -23.81 28.45
N TYR A 356 -0.57 -24.30 27.50
CA TYR A 356 -0.72 -25.67 27.01
C TYR A 356 -0.06 -26.62 28.01
N SER A 357 -0.86 -27.48 28.64
CA SER A 357 -0.41 -28.65 29.40
C SER A 357 -1.16 -29.86 28.87
N ASN A 358 -0.44 -30.96 28.63
CA ASN A 358 -0.99 -32.25 28.19
C ASN A 358 -1.71 -33.00 29.33
N LYS A 359 -2.01 -32.32 30.44
CA LYS A 359 -2.82 -32.82 31.56
C LYS A 359 -3.74 -31.69 32.04
N GLU A 360 -4.99 -32.06 32.33
CA GLU A 360 -6.09 -31.20 32.75
C GLU A 360 -5.66 -30.18 33.82
N THR A 361 -5.44 -28.93 33.41
CA THR A 361 -5.42 -27.80 34.34
C THR A 361 -6.86 -27.41 34.64
N VAL A 362 -7.27 -27.55 35.90
CA VAL A 362 -8.58 -27.13 36.40
C VAL A 362 -8.76 -25.61 36.20
N ARG A 363 -9.85 -25.23 35.53
CA ARG A 363 -10.23 -23.85 35.26
C ARG A 363 -10.72 -23.21 36.57
N LEU A 364 -9.99 -22.21 37.10
CA LEU A 364 -10.49 -21.38 38.19
C LEU A 364 -11.11 -20.10 37.59
N SER A 365 -12.42 -19.96 37.70
CA SER A 365 -13.12 -18.70 37.41
C SER A 365 -12.83 -17.65 38.48
N LYS A 366 -13.10 -16.36 38.19
CA LYS A 366 -12.93 -15.27 39.18
C LYS A 366 -13.74 -15.51 40.47
N SER A 367 -14.86 -16.21 40.37
CA SER A 367 -15.67 -16.67 41.52
C SER A 367 -15.01 -17.82 42.28
N ASP A 368 -14.32 -18.74 41.60
CA ASP A 368 -13.59 -19.84 42.25
C ASP A 368 -12.37 -19.31 43.01
N VAL A 369 -11.71 -18.27 42.49
CA VAL A 369 -10.53 -17.65 43.10
C VAL A 369 -10.85 -16.94 44.42
N ASN A 370 -12.02 -16.32 44.55
CA ASN A 370 -12.43 -15.65 45.79
C ASN A 370 -12.84 -16.62 46.91
N GLY A 371 -13.19 -17.87 46.58
CA GLY A 371 -13.60 -18.89 47.55
C GLY A 371 -12.47 -19.73 48.15
N ILE A 372 -11.27 -19.69 47.55
CA ILE A 372 -10.17 -20.63 47.86
C ILE A 372 -9.14 -20.05 48.86
N GLY A 373 -9.29 -18.80 49.31
CA GLY A 373 -8.37 -18.24 50.32
C GLY A 373 -6.92 -18.20 49.82
N ILE A 374 -6.70 -17.69 48.60
CA ILE A 374 -5.35 -17.45 48.10
C ILE A 374 -4.78 -16.24 48.85
N ASN A 375 -3.81 -16.50 49.73
CA ASN A 375 -3.11 -15.46 50.47
C ASN A 375 -2.01 -14.84 49.59
N ILE A 376 -2.07 -13.52 49.41
CA ILE A 376 -1.06 -12.73 48.71
C ILE A 376 -0.05 -12.25 49.75
N TRP A 377 1.22 -12.62 49.57
CA TRP A 377 2.30 -12.25 50.48
C TRP A 377 3.34 -11.40 49.76
N ASP A 378 3.84 -10.37 50.42
CA ASP A 378 5.05 -9.68 49.99
C ASP A 378 6.24 -10.64 50.13
N ILE A 379 6.94 -10.87 49.03
CA ILE A 379 8.22 -11.61 49.05
C ILE A 379 9.30 -10.63 49.53
N LYS A 380 9.79 -10.86 50.75
CA LYS A 380 10.80 -10.03 51.44
C LYS A 380 12.16 -10.74 51.57
N GLY A 381 12.29 -11.99 51.11
CA GLY A 381 13.57 -12.71 51.12
C GLY A 381 13.61 -13.98 50.26
N GLU A 382 14.81 -14.41 49.87
CA GLU A 382 15.08 -15.51 48.92
C GLU A 382 14.49 -16.88 49.33
N ARG A 383 14.27 -17.11 50.63
CA ARG A 383 13.72 -18.37 51.13
C ARG A 383 12.23 -18.57 50.83
N GLN A 384 11.50 -17.51 50.54
CA GLN A 384 10.05 -17.56 50.27
C GLN A 384 9.71 -18.11 48.87
N GLY A 385 10.71 -18.20 47.97
CA GLY A 385 10.55 -18.81 46.64
C GLY A 385 10.68 -20.34 46.60
N ARG A 386 11.04 -20.99 47.72
CA ARG A 386 11.30 -22.45 47.75
C ARG A 386 10.00 -23.24 47.74
N GLY A 387 9.83 -24.10 46.73
CA GLY A 387 8.66 -24.98 46.58
C GLY A 387 7.58 -24.45 45.65
N ASN A 388 7.81 -23.30 45.01
CA ASN A 388 6.87 -22.72 44.06
C ASN A 388 6.78 -23.56 42.77
N MET A 389 5.57 -23.61 42.19
CA MET A 389 5.32 -24.28 40.91
C MET A 389 5.74 -23.43 39.69
N GLY A 390 6.15 -22.18 39.92
CA GLY A 390 6.60 -21.25 38.91
C GLY A 390 6.72 -19.81 39.43
N TYR A 391 7.41 -18.98 38.67
CA TYR A 391 7.57 -17.54 38.90
C TYR A 391 6.77 -16.76 37.87
N VAL A 392 6.33 -15.56 38.24
CA VAL A 392 5.68 -14.63 37.30
C VAL A 392 6.43 -13.31 37.30
N SER A 393 6.78 -12.82 36.12
CA SER A 393 7.27 -11.47 35.92
C SER A 393 6.22 -10.66 35.19
N VAL A 394 5.92 -9.46 35.70
CA VAL A 394 5.00 -8.53 35.05
C VAL A 394 5.72 -7.23 34.77
N THR A 395 5.78 -6.84 33.50
CA THR A 395 6.33 -5.55 33.05
C THR A 395 5.26 -4.78 32.30
N VAL A 396 5.09 -3.51 32.68
CA VAL A 396 4.13 -2.60 32.08
C VAL A 396 4.86 -1.49 31.35
N TYR A 397 4.52 -1.36 30.07
CA TYR A 397 5.04 -0.36 29.15
C TYR A 397 3.96 0.68 28.86
N GLN A 398 4.34 1.95 28.85
CA GLN A 398 3.52 3.04 28.36
C GLN A 398 4.13 3.59 27.07
N VAL A 399 3.29 3.85 26.06
CA VAL A 399 3.71 4.53 24.82
C VAL A 399 4.18 5.95 25.15
N LYS A 400 5.35 6.33 24.65
CA LYS A 400 5.86 7.71 24.70
C LYS A 400 5.18 8.52 23.60
N ASN A 401 4.55 9.64 23.98
CA ASN A 401 3.88 10.56 23.05
C ASN A 401 2.87 9.86 22.12
N PRO A 402 1.74 9.40 22.68
CA PRO A 402 0.74 8.61 21.96
C PRO A 402 0.03 9.34 20.83
#